data_AF-A0A4Q5VHW0-F1
#
_entry.id   AF-A0A4Q5VHW0-F1
#
_cell.length_a   1.000
_cell.length_b   1.000
_cell.length_c   1.000
_cell.angle_alpha   90.00
_cell.angle_beta   90.00
_cell.angle_gamma   90.00
#
_symmetry.space_group_name_H-M   'P 1'
#
loop_
_entity.id
_entity.type
_entity.pdbx_description
1 polymer ?
#
loop_
_entity_poly.entity_id
_entity_poly.type
_entity_poly.pdbx_seq_one_letter_code
_entity_poly.pdbx_strand_id
1 'polypeptide(L)'
;MGSRTHVALRADDRSYFALLKKTIHALAIEAGFNESRVGETDIIVAELTSNLAKHAGGGTIWVKTVIEDGVTGIELISIDNGPGMHDVGRMMADGFSTKNTLGHGLGAMKRLADVFQVFSQKEWGTVLLIRVFAEPFPSFRKPPKIEIRSVVLSKPNEEECGDGFFHKETDDQYQLFLGDGLGHGADAAAAVLKAGEAFEACEENEPVDIIRFINDRVKKTRGLVGTVAVFDKHRRHWRVCGVGNISTKIYGPSLLKSYMSYNGIIGLNVPNTLNAQEIAYERGQYLVMCSDGLKSRWDTIKYPGIVRYDLSLLAASLVKDFARYTDDMSVAACKINL
;
A
#
# COMPACT_ATOMS: atom_id res chain seq x y z
N MET A 1 15.88 1.81 2.55
CA MET A 1 14.53 1.33 2.21
C MET A 1 13.53 2.28 2.86
N GLY A 2 12.50 2.73 2.14
CA GLY A 2 11.46 3.59 2.73
C GLY A 2 10.74 2.91 3.91
N SER A 3 9.97 3.68 4.66
CA SER A 3 9.13 3.11 5.73
C SER A 3 8.13 2.13 5.13
N ARG A 4 8.10 0.90 5.64
CA ARG A 4 7.19 -0.16 5.16
C ARG A 4 5.76 0.06 5.65
N THR A 5 5.62 0.71 6.80
CA THR A 5 4.35 0.96 7.50
C THR A 5 3.95 2.42 7.35
N HIS A 6 2.66 2.64 7.15
CA HIS A 6 2.07 3.98 7.19
C HIS A 6 1.76 4.36 8.63
N VAL A 7 1.99 5.63 8.94
CA VAL A 7 1.44 6.24 10.14
C VAL A 7 0.06 6.80 9.78
N ALA A 8 -0.98 6.33 10.47
CA ALA A 8 -2.34 6.87 10.31
C ALA A 8 -2.56 8.07 11.24
N LEU A 9 -2.74 9.24 10.63
CA LEU A 9 -3.00 10.49 11.34
C LEU A 9 -4.48 10.85 11.22
N ARG A 10 -5.12 11.07 12.37
CA ARG A 10 -6.52 11.49 12.42
C ARG A 10 -6.67 12.95 12.02
N ALA A 11 -7.68 13.23 11.21
CA ALA A 11 -8.02 14.58 10.74
C ALA A 11 -9.53 14.84 10.87
N ASP A 12 -10.18 14.21 11.86
CA ASP A 12 -11.60 14.36 12.17
C ASP A 12 -11.89 15.51 13.13
N ASP A 13 -10.88 15.96 13.90
CA ASP A 13 -10.95 17.18 14.71
C ASP A 13 -9.78 18.13 14.35
N ARG A 14 -10.08 19.42 14.29
CA ARG A 14 -9.11 20.50 14.07
C ARG A 14 -8.04 20.53 15.17
N SER A 15 -8.35 20.05 16.38
CA SER A 15 -7.37 19.92 17.47
C SER A 15 -6.15 19.06 17.10
N TYR A 16 -6.31 18.10 16.18
CA TYR A 16 -5.22 17.24 15.71
C TYR A 16 -4.35 17.85 14.61
N PHE A 17 -4.78 18.94 13.97
CA PHE A 17 -4.14 19.43 12.74
C PHE A 17 -2.70 19.91 12.97
N ALA A 18 -2.44 20.53 14.11
CA ALA A 18 -1.10 20.97 14.48
C ALA A 18 -0.15 19.78 14.68
N LEU A 19 -0.61 18.71 15.34
CA LEU A 19 0.18 17.50 15.55
C LEU A 19 0.41 16.77 14.23
N LEU A 20 -0.64 16.60 13.42
CA LEU A 20 -0.56 15.97 12.10
C LEU A 20 0.47 16.69 11.21
N LYS A 21 0.39 18.03 11.14
CA LYS A 21 1.35 18.82 10.37
C LYS A 21 2.77 18.64 10.90
N LYS A 22 2.96 18.70 12.22
CA LYS A 22 4.28 18.52 12.85
C LYS A 22 4.88 17.14 12.52
N THR A 23 4.08 16.08 12.55
CA THR A 23 4.54 14.72 12.24
C THR A 23 4.96 14.59 10.78
N ILE A 24 4.15 15.08 9.83
CA ILE A 24 4.48 15.00 8.40
C ILE A 24 5.71 15.88 8.08
N HIS A 25 5.80 17.06 8.70
CA HIS A 25 6.94 17.96 8.56
C HIS A 25 8.25 17.30 9.06
N ALA A 26 8.22 16.63 10.21
CA ALA A 26 9.37 15.90 10.73
C ALA A 26 9.79 14.77 9.79
N LEU A 27 8.82 13.99 9.27
CA LEU A 27 9.09 12.95 8.27
C LEU A 27 9.72 13.54 7.00
N ALA A 28 9.32 14.74 6.55
CA ALA A 28 9.90 15.40 5.38
C ALA A 28 11.38 15.75 5.59
N ILE A 29 11.72 16.25 6.78
CA ILE A 29 13.11 16.52 7.17
C ILE A 29 13.92 15.21 7.22
N GLU A 30 13.37 14.16 7.86
CA GLU A 30 14.03 12.84 7.94
C GLU A 30 14.21 12.19 6.57
N ALA A 31 13.29 12.44 5.64
CA ALA A 31 13.38 12.01 4.25
C ALA A 31 14.40 12.81 3.40
N GLY A 32 15.07 13.80 4.00
CA GLY A 32 16.13 14.58 3.36
C GLY A 32 15.62 15.75 2.49
N PHE A 33 14.40 16.24 2.73
CA PHE A 33 13.86 17.37 1.96
C PHE A 33 14.59 18.66 2.31
N ASN A 34 14.84 19.50 1.30
CA ASN A 34 15.29 20.88 1.53
C ASN A 34 14.15 21.78 2.04
N GLU A 35 14.49 22.98 2.51
CA GLU A 35 13.53 23.93 3.08
C GLU A 35 12.34 24.25 2.14
N SER A 36 12.58 24.36 0.84
CA SER A 36 11.53 24.61 -0.15
C SER A 36 10.54 23.45 -0.20
N ARG A 37 11.04 22.21 -0.32
CA ARG A 37 10.21 21.00 -0.40
C ARG A 37 9.43 20.72 0.89
N VAL A 38 10.03 21.02 2.04
CA VAL A 38 9.32 21.01 3.33
C VAL A 38 8.18 22.03 3.32
N GLY A 39 8.42 23.27 2.87
CA GLY A 39 7.39 24.30 2.75
C GLY A 39 6.24 23.93 1.79
N GLU A 40 6.56 23.31 0.66
CA GLU A 40 5.56 22.80 -0.30
C GLU A 40 4.72 21.67 0.30
N THR A 41 5.35 20.75 1.03
CA THR A 41 4.67 19.68 1.78
C THR A 41 3.71 20.26 2.83
N ASP A 42 4.15 21.28 3.56
CA ASP A 42 3.33 21.97 4.55
C ASP A 42 2.07 22.62 3.95
N ILE A 43 2.18 23.19 2.75
CA ILE A 43 1.03 23.75 2.01
C ILE A 43 0.07 22.62 1.61
N ILE A 44 0.59 21.51 1.08
CA ILE A 44 -0.21 20.35 0.72
C ILE A 44 -1.01 19.83 1.93
N VAL A 45 -0.36 19.67 3.09
CA VAL A 45 -1.00 19.20 4.31
C VAL A 45 -2.07 20.18 4.80
N ALA A 46 -1.83 21.49 4.70
CA ALA A 46 -2.82 22.50 5.07
C ALA A 46 -4.07 22.42 4.18
N GLU A 47 -3.90 22.22 2.87
CA GLU A 47 -5.01 22.05 1.94
C GLU A 47 -5.75 20.72 2.15
N LEU A 48 -5.03 19.61 2.39
CA LEU A 48 -5.61 18.31 2.73
C LEU A 48 -6.53 18.41 3.97
N THR A 49 -6.00 18.93 5.08
CA THR A 49 -6.75 19.05 6.34
C THR A 49 -7.92 20.03 6.23
N SER A 50 -7.75 21.14 5.51
CA SER A 50 -8.84 22.07 5.17
C SER A 50 -9.94 21.37 4.38
N ASN A 51 -9.60 20.59 3.36
CA ASN A 51 -10.56 19.89 2.52
C ASN A 51 -11.34 18.83 3.29
N LEU A 52 -10.65 18.03 4.12
CA LEU A 52 -11.28 17.04 4.99
C LEU A 52 -12.30 17.69 5.94
N ALA A 53 -11.91 18.79 6.60
CA ALA A 53 -12.79 19.51 7.53
C ALA A 53 -14.00 20.16 6.85
N LYS A 54 -13.79 20.82 5.70
CA LYS A 54 -14.84 21.64 5.06
C LYS A 54 -15.80 20.81 4.21
N HIS A 55 -15.34 19.71 3.62
CA HIS A 55 -16.07 19.01 2.56
C HIS A 55 -16.42 17.56 2.90
N ALA A 56 -15.72 16.94 3.85
CA ALA A 56 -15.93 15.53 4.17
C ALA A 56 -16.33 15.24 5.63
N GLY A 57 -16.37 16.27 6.48
CA GLY A 57 -16.69 16.10 7.90
C GLY A 57 -15.57 15.43 8.70
N GLY A 58 -14.35 15.42 8.17
CA GLY A 58 -13.19 14.74 8.76
C GLY A 58 -12.61 13.66 7.85
N GLY A 59 -11.65 12.92 8.38
CA GLY A 59 -10.99 11.81 7.68
C GLY A 59 -9.68 11.41 8.33
N THR A 60 -8.81 10.77 7.56
CA THR A 60 -7.46 10.39 7.98
C THR A 60 -6.46 10.67 6.87
N ILE A 61 -5.22 10.95 7.25
CA ILE A 61 -4.08 11.05 6.35
C ILE A 61 -3.09 9.97 6.76
N TRP A 62 -2.81 9.05 5.85
CA TRP A 62 -1.78 8.05 6.02
C TRP A 62 -0.49 8.54 5.38
N VAL A 63 0.61 8.45 6.11
CA VAL A 63 1.91 8.93 5.64
C VAL A 63 2.99 7.87 5.77
N LYS A 64 3.85 7.74 4.76
CA LYS A 64 5.10 6.97 4.85
C LYS A 64 6.18 7.56 3.95
N THR A 65 7.43 7.25 4.26
CA THR A 65 8.55 7.47 3.35
C THR A 65 8.55 6.40 2.25
N VAL A 66 8.71 6.81 1.01
CA VAL A 66 8.80 5.95 -0.17
C VAL A 66 10.11 6.17 -0.90
N ILE A 67 10.54 5.20 -1.70
CA ILE A 67 11.68 5.34 -2.60
C ILE A 67 11.20 4.89 -3.98
N GLU A 68 11.32 5.76 -4.97
CA GLU A 68 11.00 5.44 -6.37
C GLU A 68 12.16 5.87 -7.28
N ASP A 69 12.65 4.94 -8.11
CA ASP A 69 13.84 5.11 -8.96
C ASP A 69 15.05 5.69 -8.21
N GLY A 70 15.25 5.23 -6.97
CA GLY A 70 16.35 5.68 -6.11
C GLY A 70 16.14 7.03 -5.43
N VAL A 71 15.03 7.72 -5.69
CA VAL A 71 14.72 9.02 -5.08
C VAL A 71 13.79 8.82 -3.88
N THR A 72 14.21 9.32 -2.72
CA THR A 72 13.39 9.32 -1.50
C THR A 72 12.27 10.34 -1.62
N GLY A 73 11.08 9.98 -1.15
CA GLY A 73 9.92 10.84 -1.08
C GLY A 73 9.00 10.50 0.07
N ILE A 74 7.91 11.23 0.16
CA ILE A 74 6.80 10.99 1.09
C ILE A 74 5.54 10.72 0.30
N GLU A 75 4.84 9.66 0.68
CA GLU A 75 3.49 9.35 0.24
C GLU A 75 2.49 9.83 1.29
N LEU A 76 1.47 10.56 0.84
CA LEU A 76 0.32 10.98 1.62
C LEU A 76 -0.94 10.38 0.97
N ILE A 77 -1.69 9.60 1.73
CA ILE A 77 -2.99 9.07 1.32
C ILE A 77 -4.06 9.68 2.23
N SER A 78 -4.83 10.63 1.70
CA SER A 78 -5.96 11.23 2.41
C SER A 78 -7.23 10.46 2.10
N ILE A 79 -7.99 10.11 3.14
CA ILE A 79 -9.17 9.25 3.04
C ILE A 79 -10.32 9.85 3.84
N ASP A 80 -11.48 9.91 3.20
CA ASP A 80 -12.72 10.34 3.82
C ASP A 80 -13.93 9.49 3.44
N ASN A 81 -15.00 9.65 4.23
CA ASN A 81 -16.33 9.08 4.01
C ASN A 81 -17.37 10.18 3.71
N GLY A 82 -16.91 11.28 3.11
CA GLY A 82 -17.74 12.40 2.74
C GLY A 82 -18.68 12.08 1.56
N PRO A 83 -19.33 13.09 0.97
CA PRO A 83 -20.27 12.89 -0.13
C PRO A 83 -19.62 12.37 -1.43
N GLY A 84 -18.29 12.46 -1.54
CA GLY A 84 -17.54 12.16 -2.76
C GLY A 84 -17.79 13.16 -3.89
N MET A 85 -17.16 12.92 -5.03
CA MET A 85 -17.22 13.75 -6.23
C MET A 85 -17.84 12.98 -7.39
N HIS A 86 -18.75 13.62 -8.14
CA HIS A 86 -19.38 13.04 -9.32
C HIS A 86 -18.46 13.12 -10.57
N ASP A 87 -17.73 14.22 -10.72
CA ASP A 87 -16.80 14.43 -11.84
C ASP A 87 -15.52 15.07 -11.32
N VAL A 88 -14.54 14.22 -11.01
CA VAL A 88 -13.21 14.65 -10.56
C VAL A 88 -12.53 15.50 -11.62
N GLY A 89 -12.66 15.14 -12.91
CA GLY A 89 -12.01 15.86 -14.01
C GLY A 89 -12.47 17.31 -14.07
N ARG A 90 -13.78 17.54 -13.94
CA ARG A 90 -14.36 18.88 -13.87
C ARG A 90 -13.93 19.64 -12.62
N MET A 91 -13.91 19.01 -11.45
CA MET A 91 -13.45 19.66 -10.20
C MET A 91 -11.98 20.10 -10.27
N MET A 92 -11.15 19.36 -11.02
CA MET A 92 -9.75 19.72 -11.27
C MET A 92 -9.58 20.81 -12.34
N ALA A 93 -10.50 20.90 -13.31
CA ALA A 93 -10.49 21.90 -14.38
C ALA A 93 -11.07 23.26 -13.95
N ASP A 94 -12.12 23.26 -13.12
CA ASP A 94 -12.81 24.45 -12.59
C ASP A 94 -11.95 25.24 -11.56
N GLY A 95 -10.62 25.06 -11.57
CA GLY A 95 -9.63 25.95 -10.95
C GLY A 95 -9.67 27.40 -11.45
N PHE A 96 -10.62 27.74 -12.34
CA PHE A 96 -11.05 29.09 -12.71
C PHE A 96 -12.54 29.31 -12.40
N SER A 97 -12.83 29.58 -11.12
CA SER A 97 -14.02 30.27 -10.58
C SER A 97 -15.43 29.74 -10.91
N THR A 98 -16.17 29.34 -9.86
CA THR A 98 -17.16 30.23 -9.21
C THR A 98 -17.73 29.57 -7.94
N LYS A 99 -17.68 30.31 -6.82
CA LYS A 99 -18.15 29.98 -5.44
C LYS A 99 -17.28 29.01 -4.61
N ASN A 100 -16.41 29.62 -3.79
CA ASN A 100 -15.73 29.12 -2.59
C ASN A 100 -14.94 27.79 -2.64
N THR A 101 -13.62 27.99 -2.71
CA THR A 101 -12.52 27.23 -2.06
C THR A 101 -12.08 25.85 -2.55
N LEU A 102 -12.89 25.06 -3.26
CA LEU A 102 -12.48 23.68 -3.65
C LEU A 102 -11.45 23.62 -4.81
N GLY A 103 -11.64 24.43 -5.86
CA GLY A 103 -10.81 24.37 -7.07
C GLY A 103 -9.39 24.91 -6.90
N HIS A 104 -9.17 25.85 -5.97
CA HIS A 104 -7.84 26.40 -5.70
C HIS A 104 -6.96 25.44 -4.90
N GLY A 105 -7.51 24.77 -3.88
CA GLY A 105 -6.75 23.86 -3.01
C GLY A 105 -6.29 22.60 -3.74
N LEU A 106 -7.18 21.94 -4.49
CA LEU A 106 -6.83 20.78 -5.32
C LEU A 106 -5.82 21.15 -6.42
N GLY A 107 -6.01 22.30 -7.06
CA GLY A 107 -5.08 22.82 -8.06
C GLY A 107 -3.71 23.15 -7.49
N ALA A 108 -3.65 23.72 -6.27
CA ALA A 108 -2.39 24.00 -5.58
C ALA A 108 -1.64 22.71 -5.23
N MET A 109 -2.32 21.73 -4.61
CA MET A 109 -1.72 20.43 -4.30
C MET A 109 -1.18 19.73 -5.56
N LYS A 110 -1.94 19.73 -6.66
CA LYS A 110 -1.48 19.14 -7.93
C LYS A 110 -0.23 19.82 -8.51
N ARG A 111 -0.04 21.12 -8.28
CA ARG A 111 1.16 21.84 -8.77
C ARG A 111 2.39 21.58 -7.91
N LEU A 112 2.21 21.32 -6.63
CA LEU A 112 3.30 21.12 -5.67
C LEU A 112 3.74 19.64 -5.57
N ALA A 113 2.82 18.72 -5.86
CA ALA A 113 3.07 17.28 -5.83
C ALA A 113 3.73 16.78 -7.13
N ASP A 114 4.58 15.77 -7.02
CA ASP A 114 5.12 15.05 -8.18
C ASP A 114 4.14 13.98 -8.68
N VAL A 115 3.42 13.35 -7.74
CA VAL A 115 2.32 12.43 -8.03
C VAL A 115 1.07 12.96 -7.36
N PHE A 116 0.00 13.13 -8.13
CA PHE A 116 -1.31 13.54 -7.62
C PHE A 116 -2.39 12.74 -8.31
N GLN A 117 -3.12 11.93 -7.56
CA GLN A 117 -4.24 11.13 -8.07
C GLN A 117 -5.41 11.13 -7.10
N VAL A 118 -6.62 11.15 -7.66
CA VAL A 118 -7.87 11.23 -6.88
C VAL A 118 -8.78 10.11 -7.37
N PHE A 119 -9.27 9.29 -6.44
CA PHE A 119 -10.37 8.38 -6.69
C PHE A 119 -11.53 8.72 -5.77
N SER A 120 -12.71 8.95 -6.33
CA SER A 120 -13.88 9.38 -5.58
C SER A 120 -15.14 8.76 -6.19
N GLN A 121 -16.09 8.41 -5.33
CA GLN A 121 -17.39 7.92 -5.74
C GLN A 121 -18.47 8.62 -4.90
N LYS A 122 -19.61 8.91 -5.53
CA LYS A 122 -20.76 9.51 -4.84
C LYS A 122 -21.17 8.63 -3.65
N GLU A 123 -21.42 9.27 -2.50
CA GLU A 123 -21.85 8.64 -1.23
C GLU A 123 -20.84 7.63 -0.64
N TRP A 124 -19.66 7.51 -1.22
CA TRP A 124 -18.57 6.70 -0.69
C TRP A 124 -17.46 7.57 -0.08
N GLY A 125 -17.20 8.74 -0.64
CA GLY A 125 -16.14 9.67 -0.22
C GLY A 125 -14.98 9.71 -1.21
N THR A 126 -13.82 10.17 -0.75
CA THR A 126 -12.62 10.36 -1.59
C THR A 126 -11.39 9.68 -0.99
N VAL A 127 -10.55 9.14 -1.88
CA VAL A 127 -9.18 8.70 -1.59
C VAL A 127 -8.25 9.52 -2.50
N LEU A 128 -7.35 10.29 -1.88
CA LEU A 128 -6.38 11.13 -2.58
C LEU A 128 -4.97 10.60 -2.31
N LEU A 129 -4.21 10.32 -3.38
CA LEU A 129 -2.80 9.97 -3.31
C LEU A 129 -1.97 11.19 -3.73
N ILE A 130 -1.01 11.54 -2.88
CA ILE A 130 0.02 12.53 -3.17
C ILE A 130 1.38 11.92 -2.90
N ARG A 131 2.35 12.08 -3.82
CA ARG A 131 3.77 11.86 -3.53
C ARG A 131 4.59 13.12 -3.82
N VAL A 132 5.53 13.38 -2.93
CA VAL A 132 6.45 14.50 -2.94
C VAL A 132 7.85 13.89 -2.80
N PHE A 133 8.77 14.13 -3.72
CA PHE A 133 10.14 13.61 -3.69
C PHE A 133 11.16 14.68 -3.26
N ALA A 134 12.26 14.26 -2.65
CA ALA A 134 13.31 15.16 -2.15
C ALA A 134 14.00 15.93 -3.28
N GLU A 135 14.18 15.26 -4.41
CA GLU A 135 14.81 15.79 -5.62
C GLU A 135 13.79 15.87 -6.78
N PRO A 136 14.04 16.71 -7.80
CA PRO A 136 13.16 16.83 -8.96
C PRO A 136 12.86 15.47 -9.57
N PHE A 137 11.61 15.06 -9.47
CA PHE A 137 11.15 13.79 -10.00
C PHE A 137 10.79 13.96 -11.49
N PRO A 138 11.18 13.05 -12.39
CA PRO A 138 10.92 13.22 -13.82
C PRO A 138 9.42 13.35 -14.12
N SER A 139 9.03 14.42 -14.79
CA SER A 139 7.63 14.69 -15.18
C SER A 139 7.09 13.71 -16.22
N PHE A 140 7.97 13.00 -16.92
CA PHE A 140 7.61 11.93 -17.85
C PHE A 140 8.37 10.64 -17.50
N ARG A 141 7.61 9.58 -17.18
CA ARG A 141 8.13 8.23 -17.02
C ARG A 141 7.47 7.30 -18.02
N LYS A 142 8.25 6.38 -18.57
CA LYS A 142 7.65 5.20 -19.21
C LYS A 142 6.85 4.46 -18.13
N PRO A 143 5.63 4.00 -18.44
CA PRO A 143 4.89 3.15 -17.51
C PRO A 143 5.78 1.97 -17.10
N PRO A 144 5.92 1.70 -15.80
CA PRO A 144 6.81 0.63 -15.37
C PRO A 144 6.22 -0.71 -15.82
N LYS A 145 7.10 -1.65 -16.22
CA LYS A 145 6.69 -3.01 -16.62
C LYS A 145 5.97 -3.75 -15.49
N ILE A 146 6.26 -3.38 -14.26
CA ILE A 146 5.56 -3.84 -13.07
C ILE A 146 5.23 -2.64 -12.19
N GLU A 147 4.07 -2.67 -11.57
CA GLU A 147 3.68 -1.71 -10.55
C GLU A 147 3.39 -2.49 -9.27
N ILE A 148 4.14 -2.19 -8.21
CA ILE A 148 3.99 -2.83 -6.89
C ILE A 148 3.73 -1.73 -5.87
N ARG A 149 2.63 -1.86 -5.13
CA ARG A 149 2.22 -0.93 -4.07
C ARG A 149 1.73 -1.69 -2.87
N SER A 150 1.86 -1.07 -1.69
CA SER A 150 1.31 -1.62 -0.46
C SER A 150 0.81 -0.53 0.46
N VAL A 151 -0.23 -0.86 1.21
CA VAL A 151 -0.65 -0.17 2.43
C VAL A 151 -0.48 -1.15 3.58
N VAL A 152 0.24 -0.73 4.61
CA VAL A 152 0.45 -1.49 5.85
C VAL A 152 0.22 -0.51 6.99
N LEU A 153 -0.64 -0.86 7.94
CA LEU A 153 -1.04 -0.02 9.06
C LEU A 153 -1.03 -0.85 10.34
N SER A 154 -0.43 -0.28 11.37
CA SER A 154 -0.49 -0.87 12.70
C SER A 154 -1.94 -0.93 13.20
N LYS A 155 -2.25 -1.95 13.99
CA LYS A 155 -3.46 -1.99 14.81
C LYS A 155 -3.58 -0.67 15.59
N PRO A 156 -4.79 -0.09 15.73
CA PRO A 156 -4.97 1.14 16.49
C PRO A 156 -4.38 1.05 17.91
N ASN A 157 -3.60 2.06 18.28
CA ASN A 157 -2.86 2.18 19.54
C ASN A 157 -1.61 1.29 19.68
N GLU A 158 -1.19 0.57 18.64
CA GLU A 158 0.12 -0.06 18.57
C GLU A 158 1.10 0.85 17.82
N GLU A 159 2.35 0.92 18.28
CA GLU A 159 3.41 1.69 17.63
C GLU A 159 4.07 0.90 16.50
N GLU A 160 4.14 -0.42 16.63
CA GLU A 160 4.74 -1.32 15.64
C GLU A 160 3.68 -2.23 15.02
N CYS A 161 3.81 -2.46 13.71
CA CYS A 161 2.89 -3.29 12.95
C CYS A 161 3.43 -4.72 12.85
N GLY A 162 2.60 -5.70 13.23
CA GLY A 162 2.85 -7.12 13.04
C GLY A 162 2.77 -7.59 11.58
N ASP A 163 2.33 -6.75 10.64
CA ASP A 163 2.29 -7.05 9.21
C ASP A 163 3.49 -6.46 8.46
N GLY A 164 3.83 -7.05 7.31
CA GLY A 164 4.91 -6.53 6.47
C GLY A 164 4.90 -7.08 5.05
N PHE A 165 5.19 -6.19 4.11
CA PHE A 165 5.28 -6.49 2.69
C PHE A 165 6.69 -6.24 2.16
N PHE A 166 7.21 -7.20 1.39
CA PHE A 166 8.54 -7.20 0.83
C PHE A 166 8.48 -7.63 -0.64
N HIS A 167 9.35 -7.07 -1.47
CA HIS A 167 9.45 -7.49 -2.86
C HIS A 167 10.90 -7.42 -3.36
N LYS A 168 11.20 -8.23 -4.37
CA LYS A 168 12.47 -8.24 -5.09
C LYS A 168 12.23 -8.37 -6.58
N GLU A 169 13.12 -7.76 -7.35
CA GLU A 169 13.21 -7.96 -8.79
C GLU A 169 14.58 -8.53 -9.11
N THR A 170 14.59 -9.66 -9.84
CA THR A 170 15.78 -10.18 -10.52
C THR A 170 15.60 -9.97 -12.02
N ASP A 171 16.59 -10.30 -12.84
CA ASP A 171 16.45 -10.19 -14.30
C ASP A 171 15.28 -11.03 -14.83
N ASP A 172 15.08 -12.22 -14.24
CA ASP A 172 14.12 -13.22 -14.71
C ASP A 172 12.78 -13.21 -13.97
N GLN A 173 12.71 -12.63 -12.77
CA GLN A 173 11.56 -12.78 -11.89
C GLN A 173 11.18 -11.53 -11.11
N TYR A 174 9.91 -11.48 -10.72
CA TYR A 174 9.41 -10.61 -9.66
C TYR A 174 8.95 -11.45 -8.49
N GLN A 175 9.44 -11.18 -7.29
CA GLN A 175 9.12 -11.92 -6.08
C GLN A 175 8.43 -11.00 -5.09
N LEU A 176 7.32 -11.45 -4.52
CA LEU A 176 6.52 -10.72 -3.53
C LEU A 176 6.35 -11.60 -2.28
N PHE A 177 6.40 -10.98 -1.11
CA PHE A 177 6.12 -11.63 0.16
C PHE A 177 5.26 -10.71 1.04
N LEU A 178 4.11 -11.21 1.48
CA LEU A 178 3.31 -10.58 2.52
C LEU A 178 3.27 -11.53 3.72
N GLY A 179 3.66 -11.01 4.89
CA GLY A 179 3.67 -11.75 6.15
C GLY A 179 2.91 -11.00 7.25
N ASP A 180 2.40 -11.78 8.20
CA ASP A 180 1.60 -11.34 9.34
C ASP A 180 2.05 -12.16 10.56
N GLY A 181 2.67 -11.48 11.52
CA GLY A 181 3.27 -12.08 12.70
C GLY A 181 2.21 -12.50 13.71
N LEU A 182 2.46 -13.56 14.48
CA LEU A 182 1.44 -14.00 15.46
C LEU A 182 1.18 -12.94 16.55
N GLY A 183 -0.04 -12.41 16.55
CA GLY A 183 -0.48 -11.35 17.45
C GLY A 183 -0.15 -9.98 16.88
N HIS A 184 0.08 -8.99 17.74
CA HIS A 184 0.39 -7.61 17.31
C HIS A 184 1.51 -7.01 18.17
N GLY A 185 1.99 -5.84 17.77
CA GLY A 185 3.05 -5.10 18.48
C GLY A 185 4.45 -5.65 18.22
N ALA A 186 5.41 -5.25 19.06
CA ALA A 186 6.84 -5.39 18.78
C ALA A 186 7.33 -6.81 18.50
N ASP A 187 6.81 -7.82 19.21
CA ASP A 187 7.23 -9.22 18.98
C ASP A 187 6.76 -9.77 17.62
N ALA A 188 5.55 -9.38 17.19
CA ALA A 188 5.00 -9.76 15.89
C ALA A 188 5.76 -9.03 14.77
N ALA A 189 6.00 -7.72 14.97
CA ALA A 189 6.80 -6.90 14.06
C ALA A 189 8.22 -7.44 13.89
N ALA A 190 8.88 -7.85 14.98
CA ALA A 190 10.21 -8.44 14.92
C ALA A 190 10.23 -9.77 14.15
N ALA A 191 9.18 -10.60 14.27
CA ALA A 191 9.07 -11.84 13.50
C ALA A 191 8.96 -11.58 11.99
N VAL A 192 8.14 -10.60 11.60
CA VAL A 192 7.94 -10.24 10.19
C VAL A 192 9.15 -9.51 9.61
N LEU A 193 9.80 -8.62 10.37
CA LEU A 193 11.03 -7.97 9.93
C LEU A 193 12.11 -9.01 9.64
N LYS A 194 12.31 -9.97 10.55
CA LYS A 194 13.26 -11.07 10.35
C LYS A 194 12.89 -11.95 9.16
N ALA A 195 11.60 -12.19 8.93
CA ALA A 195 11.12 -12.92 7.77
C ALA A 195 11.41 -12.17 6.46
N GLY A 196 11.21 -10.85 6.47
CA GLY A 196 11.53 -9.96 5.37
C GLY A 196 13.01 -9.90 5.04
N GLU A 197 13.89 -9.79 6.05
CA GLU A 197 15.34 -9.88 5.87
C GLU A 197 15.76 -11.23 5.27
N ALA A 198 15.17 -12.32 5.76
CA ALA A 198 15.41 -13.65 5.21
C ALA A 198 14.89 -13.77 3.77
N PHE A 199 13.70 -13.22 3.48
CA PHE A 199 13.17 -13.14 2.13
C PHE A 199 14.13 -12.37 1.23
N GLU A 200 14.57 -11.17 1.62
CA GLU A 200 15.48 -10.31 0.87
C GLU A 200 16.83 -10.97 0.59
N ALA A 201 17.38 -11.72 1.55
CA ALA A 201 18.64 -12.48 1.40
C ALA A 201 18.51 -13.82 0.65
N CYS A 202 17.29 -14.30 0.40
CA CYS A 202 17.07 -15.59 -0.24
C CYS A 202 17.38 -15.54 -1.76
N GLU A 203 18.17 -16.48 -2.25
CA GLU A 203 18.50 -16.64 -3.69
C GLU A 203 17.59 -17.65 -4.41
N GLU A 204 16.69 -18.30 -3.67
CA GLU A 204 15.74 -19.25 -4.23
C GLU A 204 14.70 -18.54 -5.11
N ASN A 205 14.22 -19.28 -6.11
CA ASN A 205 13.28 -18.79 -7.11
C ASN A 205 11.93 -19.51 -7.08
N GLU A 206 11.82 -20.58 -6.29
CA GLU A 206 10.57 -21.29 -6.07
C GLU A 206 9.90 -20.81 -4.78
N PRO A 207 8.60 -20.44 -4.80
CA PRO A 207 7.90 -19.97 -3.60
C PRO A 207 7.99 -20.92 -2.40
N VAL A 208 8.01 -22.23 -2.66
CA VAL A 208 8.11 -23.27 -1.63
C VAL A 208 9.46 -23.19 -0.93
N ASP A 209 10.54 -23.06 -1.69
CA ASP A 209 11.91 -23.03 -1.17
C ASP A 209 12.18 -21.70 -0.45
N ILE A 210 11.62 -20.59 -0.94
CA ILE A 210 11.63 -19.31 -0.23
C ILE A 210 10.91 -19.43 1.13
N ILE A 211 9.74 -20.06 1.19
CA ILE A 211 9.03 -20.29 2.48
C ILE A 211 9.85 -21.15 3.42
N ARG A 212 10.49 -22.24 2.94
CA ARG A 212 11.35 -23.09 3.76
C ARG A 212 12.57 -22.33 4.26
N PHE A 213 13.17 -21.51 3.40
CA PHE A 213 14.28 -20.64 3.75
C PHE A 213 13.87 -19.71 4.89
N ILE A 214 12.78 -18.95 4.74
CA ILE A 214 12.25 -18.04 5.77
C ILE A 214 11.97 -18.80 7.07
N ASN A 215 11.26 -19.94 6.98
CA ASN A 215 10.90 -20.78 8.12
C ASN A 215 12.09 -21.09 9.03
N ASP A 216 13.21 -21.51 8.45
CA ASP A 216 14.41 -21.84 9.23
C ASP A 216 14.99 -20.63 9.98
N ARG A 217 14.88 -19.43 9.41
CA ARG A 217 15.44 -18.20 10.02
C ARG A 217 14.55 -17.65 11.12
N VAL A 218 13.24 -17.89 11.05
CA VAL A 218 12.27 -17.35 12.03
C VAL A 218 11.89 -18.32 13.16
N LYS A 219 12.49 -19.51 13.24
CA LYS A 219 12.24 -20.53 14.30
C LYS A 219 12.30 -20.05 15.75
N LYS A 220 13.04 -18.97 16.03
CA LYS A 220 13.21 -18.40 17.38
C LYS A 220 12.40 -17.11 17.60
N THR A 221 11.41 -16.87 16.75
CA THR A 221 10.48 -15.73 16.86
C THR A 221 9.11 -16.23 17.31
N ARG A 222 8.11 -15.35 17.39
CA ARG A 222 6.71 -15.78 17.55
C ARG A 222 6.20 -16.62 16.38
N GLY A 223 6.89 -16.62 15.25
CA GLY A 223 6.39 -17.16 13.99
C GLY A 223 5.40 -16.21 13.34
N LEU A 224 5.02 -16.56 12.12
CA LEU A 224 4.16 -15.74 11.27
C LEU A 224 3.41 -16.62 10.27
N VAL A 225 2.34 -16.07 9.71
CA VAL A 225 1.74 -16.55 8.48
C VAL A 225 2.27 -15.71 7.31
N GLY A 226 2.21 -16.26 6.10
CA GLY A 226 2.73 -15.53 4.95
C GLY A 226 2.46 -16.20 3.61
N THR A 227 2.47 -15.41 2.55
CA THR A 227 2.40 -15.90 1.16
C THR A 227 3.53 -15.32 0.34
N VAL A 228 4.15 -16.17 -0.48
CA VAL A 228 5.15 -15.81 -1.48
C VAL A 228 4.52 -15.98 -2.86
N ALA A 229 4.60 -14.94 -3.69
CA ALA A 229 4.19 -14.96 -5.08
C ALA A 229 5.38 -14.60 -5.97
N VAL A 230 5.70 -15.47 -6.93
CA VAL A 230 6.80 -15.30 -7.88
C VAL A 230 6.24 -15.25 -9.29
N PHE A 231 6.52 -14.18 -10.02
CA PHE A 231 6.24 -14.08 -11.45
C PHE A 231 7.49 -14.38 -12.26
N ASP A 232 7.41 -15.40 -13.12
CA ASP A 232 8.44 -15.71 -14.11
C ASP A 232 8.24 -14.87 -15.36
N LYS A 233 9.22 -14.01 -15.71
CA LYS A 233 9.12 -13.08 -16.85
C LYS A 233 9.18 -13.78 -18.21
N HIS A 234 9.87 -14.93 -18.29
CA HIS A 234 10.03 -15.69 -19.54
C HIS A 234 8.82 -16.55 -19.82
N ARG A 235 8.42 -17.37 -18.84
CA ARG A 235 7.26 -18.25 -18.93
C ARG A 235 5.96 -17.45 -18.88
N ARG A 236 5.97 -16.24 -18.29
CA ARG A 236 4.78 -15.42 -18.01
C ARG A 236 3.77 -16.18 -17.17
N HIS A 237 4.22 -16.68 -16.03
CA HIS A 237 3.41 -17.42 -15.07
C HIS A 237 3.66 -16.91 -13.64
N TRP A 238 2.60 -16.83 -12.86
CA TRP A 238 2.68 -16.75 -11.42
C TRP A 238 2.83 -18.15 -10.81
N ARG A 239 3.71 -18.26 -9.83
CA ARG A 239 3.80 -19.36 -8.87
C ARG A 239 3.53 -18.79 -7.49
N VAL A 240 2.55 -19.35 -6.79
CA VAL A 240 2.14 -18.84 -5.46
C VAL A 240 2.16 -19.99 -4.45
N CYS A 241 2.80 -19.76 -3.31
CA CYS A 241 2.73 -20.66 -2.16
C CYS A 241 2.52 -19.83 -0.89
N GLY A 242 1.68 -20.27 0.03
CA GLY A 242 1.41 -19.60 1.28
C GLY A 242 1.09 -20.55 2.41
N VAL A 243 1.38 -20.12 3.63
CA VAL A 243 1.14 -20.82 4.88
C VAL A 243 0.37 -19.88 5.82
N GLY A 244 -0.77 -20.32 6.32
CA GLY A 244 -1.69 -19.55 7.14
C GLY A 244 -2.81 -18.91 6.32
N ASN A 245 -3.15 -17.66 6.60
CA ASN A 245 -4.43 -17.05 6.17
C ASN A 245 -4.29 -15.73 5.38
N ILE A 246 -3.11 -15.43 4.84
CA ILE A 246 -2.95 -14.35 3.85
C ILE A 246 -3.84 -14.63 2.63
N SER A 247 -4.80 -13.75 2.38
CA SER A 247 -5.71 -13.87 1.26
C SER A 247 -5.04 -13.33 -0.02
N THR A 248 -4.84 -14.19 -1.00
CA THR A 248 -4.25 -13.79 -2.29
C THR A 248 -5.23 -14.04 -3.43
N LYS A 249 -5.54 -12.99 -4.20
CA LYS A 249 -6.42 -13.08 -5.39
C LYS A 249 -5.71 -12.50 -6.60
N ILE A 250 -5.90 -13.16 -7.73
CA ILE A 250 -5.43 -12.71 -9.04
C ILE A 250 -6.66 -12.39 -9.90
N TYR A 251 -6.67 -11.18 -10.43
CA TYR A 251 -7.71 -10.63 -11.29
C TYR A 251 -7.15 -10.46 -12.70
N GLY A 252 -7.92 -10.84 -13.70
CA GLY A 252 -7.68 -10.61 -15.12
C GLY A 252 -9.00 -10.35 -15.85
N PRO A 253 -8.96 -10.03 -17.16
CA PRO A 253 -10.17 -9.75 -17.94
C PRO A 253 -11.22 -10.88 -17.90
N SER A 254 -10.77 -12.13 -17.83
CA SER A 254 -11.59 -13.34 -17.80
C SER A 254 -11.38 -14.18 -16.53
N LEU A 255 -10.51 -13.74 -15.63
CA LEU A 255 -10.01 -14.55 -14.53
C LEU A 255 -10.24 -13.88 -13.18
N LEU A 256 -10.91 -14.59 -12.28
CA LEU A 256 -10.82 -14.35 -10.84
C LEU A 256 -10.35 -15.64 -10.18
N LYS A 257 -9.12 -15.65 -9.67
CA LYS A 257 -8.54 -16.82 -9.02
C LYS A 257 -8.09 -16.47 -7.61
N SER A 258 -8.71 -17.12 -6.62
CA SER A 258 -8.25 -17.07 -5.23
C SER A 258 -7.26 -18.20 -4.98
N TYR A 259 -6.12 -17.86 -4.39
CA TYR A 259 -5.16 -18.83 -3.89
C TYR A 259 -5.62 -19.35 -2.51
N MET A 260 -5.45 -20.65 -2.28
CA MET A 260 -5.72 -21.29 -1.00
C MET A 260 -4.40 -21.69 -0.34
N SER A 261 -4.09 -21.02 0.76
CA SER A 261 -2.89 -21.27 1.56
C SER A 261 -3.00 -22.58 2.35
N TYR A 262 -1.84 -23.15 2.68
CA TYR A 262 -1.76 -24.31 3.55
C TYR A 262 -1.93 -23.93 5.02
N ASN A 263 -2.54 -24.79 5.84
CA ASN A 263 -2.60 -24.57 7.28
C ASN A 263 -1.21 -24.75 7.91
N GLY A 264 -0.78 -23.80 8.73
CA GLY A 264 0.48 -23.86 9.46
C GLY A 264 0.98 -22.47 9.84
N ILE A 265 2.13 -22.42 10.48
CA ILE A 265 2.81 -21.19 10.91
C ILE A 265 4.28 -21.30 10.53
N ILE A 266 4.77 -20.32 9.79
CA ILE A 266 6.17 -20.18 9.40
C ILE A 266 7.01 -19.92 10.65
N GLY A 267 8.06 -20.72 10.85
CA GLY A 267 8.89 -20.73 12.05
C GLY A 267 8.48 -21.77 13.09
N LEU A 268 7.26 -22.31 13.03
CA LEU A 268 6.77 -23.28 14.03
C LEU A 268 6.41 -24.62 13.41
N ASN A 269 5.43 -24.66 12.50
CA ASN A 269 4.83 -25.89 11.98
C ASN A 269 4.41 -25.76 10.50
N VAL A 270 5.38 -25.54 9.62
CA VAL A 270 5.16 -25.59 8.17
C VAL A 270 4.90 -27.04 7.73
N PRO A 271 3.88 -27.31 6.90
CA PRO A 271 3.63 -28.65 6.36
C PRO A 271 4.82 -29.24 5.62
N ASN A 272 5.02 -30.56 5.76
CA ASN A 272 6.09 -31.27 5.06
C ASN A 272 5.95 -31.23 3.54
N THR A 273 4.71 -31.21 3.04
CA THR A 273 4.39 -31.15 1.61
C THR A 273 3.78 -29.80 1.29
N LEU A 274 4.46 -29.03 0.44
CA LEU A 274 4.00 -27.76 -0.12
C LEU A 274 4.18 -27.82 -1.63
N ASN A 275 3.22 -27.30 -2.38
CA ASN A 275 3.32 -27.14 -3.83
C ASN A 275 2.95 -25.71 -4.19
N ALA A 276 3.70 -25.12 -5.11
CA ALA A 276 3.32 -23.84 -5.70
C ALA A 276 2.13 -24.04 -6.64
N GLN A 277 1.15 -23.15 -6.57
CA GLN A 277 0.07 -23.09 -7.55
C GLN A 277 0.52 -22.23 -8.74
N GLU A 278 0.44 -22.80 -9.93
CA GLU A 278 0.74 -22.10 -11.18
C GLU A 278 -0.49 -21.41 -11.79
N ILE A 279 -0.29 -20.20 -12.29
CA ILE A 279 -1.33 -19.36 -12.89
C ILE A 279 -0.72 -18.63 -14.08
N ALA A 280 -1.23 -18.90 -15.28
CA ALA A 280 -0.78 -18.19 -16.48
C ALA A 280 -1.08 -16.69 -16.40
N TYR A 281 -0.18 -15.88 -16.95
CA TYR A 281 -0.38 -14.45 -17.09
C TYR A 281 -1.42 -14.15 -18.18
N GLU A 282 -2.31 -13.21 -17.88
CA GLU A 282 -3.18 -12.58 -18.87
C GLU A 282 -2.89 -11.07 -18.90
N ARG A 283 -2.96 -10.46 -20.08
CA ARG A 283 -2.73 -9.01 -20.20
C ARG A 283 -3.76 -8.24 -19.36
N GLY A 284 -3.28 -7.28 -18.57
CA GLY A 284 -4.11 -6.51 -17.66
C GLY A 284 -4.38 -7.20 -16.31
N GLN A 285 -3.71 -8.33 -16.07
CA GLN A 285 -3.79 -9.04 -14.79
C GLN A 285 -3.11 -8.25 -13.66
N TYR A 286 -3.72 -8.30 -12.48
CA TYR A 286 -3.15 -7.80 -11.24
C TYR A 286 -3.43 -8.78 -10.09
N LEU A 287 -2.53 -8.79 -9.12
CA LEU A 287 -2.54 -9.62 -7.93
C LEU A 287 -2.75 -8.72 -6.72
N VAL A 288 -3.60 -9.16 -5.79
CA VAL A 288 -3.86 -8.49 -4.51
C VAL A 288 -3.67 -9.50 -3.38
N MET A 289 -2.89 -9.13 -2.38
CA MET A 289 -2.64 -9.88 -1.15
C MET A 289 -3.14 -9.05 0.04
N CYS A 290 -3.86 -9.67 0.96
CA CYS A 290 -4.34 -9.02 2.18
C CYS A 290 -4.06 -9.91 3.40
N SER A 291 -3.63 -9.32 4.51
CA SER A 291 -3.65 -9.99 5.82
C SER A 291 -5.09 -10.19 6.31
N ASP A 292 -5.23 -10.90 7.42
CA ASP A 292 -6.54 -11.14 8.02
C ASP A 292 -7.09 -9.92 8.79
N GLY A 293 -6.30 -8.85 8.93
CA GLY A 293 -6.73 -7.51 9.32
C GLY A 293 -7.85 -6.92 8.47
N LEU A 294 -8.08 -7.49 7.28
CA LEU A 294 -9.22 -7.21 6.44
C LEU A 294 -10.33 -8.28 6.58
N LYS A 295 -11.57 -7.86 6.38
CA LYS A 295 -12.72 -8.77 6.26
C LYS A 295 -12.54 -9.64 5.01
N SER A 296 -12.74 -10.95 5.12
CA SER A 296 -12.44 -11.93 4.06
C SER A 296 -13.19 -11.76 2.73
N ARG A 297 -14.35 -11.07 2.73
CA ARG A 297 -15.20 -10.85 1.54
C ARG A 297 -14.92 -9.51 0.84
N TRP A 298 -13.65 -9.15 0.71
CA TRP A 298 -13.24 -7.98 -0.07
C TRP A 298 -13.26 -8.26 -1.58
N ASP A 299 -13.58 -7.25 -2.39
CA ASP A 299 -13.60 -7.33 -3.85
C ASP A 299 -13.27 -5.96 -4.46
N THR A 300 -12.49 -5.96 -5.54
CA THR A 300 -12.09 -4.75 -6.26
C THR A 300 -13.14 -4.25 -7.26
N ILE A 301 -14.15 -5.06 -7.60
CA ILE A 301 -15.20 -4.71 -8.56
C ILE A 301 -16.05 -3.51 -8.11
N LYS A 302 -16.04 -3.21 -6.81
CA LYS A 302 -16.66 -2.03 -6.18
C LYS A 302 -16.00 -0.70 -6.57
N TYR A 303 -14.84 -0.74 -7.21
CA TYR A 303 -14.06 0.44 -7.58
C TYR A 303 -13.82 0.47 -9.10
N PRO A 304 -14.83 0.82 -9.91
CA PRO A 304 -14.71 0.79 -11.37
C PRO A 304 -13.53 1.63 -11.86
N GLY A 305 -12.64 1.01 -12.63
CA GLY A 305 -11.50 1.69 -13.24
C GLY A 305 -10.38 2.09 -12.27
N ILE A 306 -10.44 1.73 -10.97
CA ILE A 306 -9.40 2.12 -10.00
C ILE A 306 -8.02 1.61 -10.38
N VAL A 307 -7.94 0.46 -11.06
CA VAL A 307 -6.69 -0.17 -11.54
C VAL A 307 -6.01 0.59 -12.69
N ARG A 308 -6.61 1.68 -13.17
CA ARG A 308 -5.99 2.64 -14.10
C ARG A 308 -5.17 3.71 -13.37
N TYR A 309 -5.41 3.88 -12.08
CA TYR A 309 -4.64 4.72 -11.19
C TYR A 309 -3.50 3.91 -10.56
N ASP A 310 -2.68 4.60 -9.78
CA ASP A 310 -1.65 3.98 -8.95
C ASP A 310 -2.30 3.03 -7.95
N LEU A 311 -1.73 1.83 -7.80
CA LEU A 311 -2.29 0.77 -6.99
C LEU A 311 -2.35 1.12 -5.48
N SER A 312 -1.65 2.16 -5.02
CA SER A 312 -1.85 2.68 -3.65
C SER A 312 -3.30 3.14 -3.43
N LEU A 313 -3.98 3.67 -4.46
CA LEU A 313 -5.41 4.02 -4.36
C LEU A 313 -6.29 2.77 -4.21
N LEU A 314 -5.98 1.69 -4.92
CA LEU A 314 -6.68 0.41 -4.77
C LEU A 314 -6.46 -0.17 -3.36
N ALA A 315 -5.20 -0.25 -2.92
CA ALA A 315 -4.85 -0.77 -1.61
C ALA A 315 -5.53 0.05 -0.50
N ALA A 316 -5.50 1.38 -0.59
CA ALA A 316 -6.14 2.25 0.38
C ALA A 316 -7.67 2.13 0.38
N SER A 317 -8.30 1.96 -0.78
CA SER A 317 -9.75 1.74 -0.89
C SER A 317 -10.18 0.43 -0.25
N LEU A 318 -9.37 -0.64 -0.41
CA LEU A 318 -9.62 -1.93 0.24
C LEU A 318 -9.50 -1.83 1.76
N VAL A 319 -8.46 -1.17 2.26
CA VAL A 319 -8.32 -0.95 3.71
C VAL A 319 -9.48 -0.10 4.23
N LYS A 320 -9.82 1.01 3.57
CA LYS A 320 -10.94 1.88 3.94
C LYS A 320 -12.24 1.10 4.16
N ASP A 321 -12.62 0.22 3.22
CA ASP A 321 -13.92 -0.45 3.25
C ASP A 321 -13.92 -1.75 4.06
N PHE A 322 -12.78 -2.43 4.18
CA PHE A 322 -12.69 -3.79 4.70
C PHE A 322 -11.80 -3.96 5.92
N ALA A 323 -11.09 -2.93 6.38
CA ALA A 323 -10.33 -3.00 7.63
C ALA A 323 -11.21 -3.41 8.82
N ARG A 324 -10.65 -4.24 9.70
CA ARG A 324 -11.28 -4.62 10.97
C ARG A 324 -10.99 -3.63 12.09
N TYR A 325 -9.85 -2.94 12.04
CA TYR A 325 -9.35 -2.04 13.10
C TYR A 325 -9.16 -2.71 14.48
N THR A 326 -9.22 -4.03 14.53
CA THR A 326 -8.93 -4.84 15.72
C THR A 326 -7.59 -5.56 15.62
N ASP A 327 -6.92 -5.42 14.48
CA ASP A 327 -5.68 -6.09 14.13
C ASP A 327 -4.81 -5.20 13.24
N ASP A 328 -3.57 -5.62 13.02
CA ASP A 328 -2.70 -5.07 11.99
C ASP A 328 -3.33 -5.25 10.60
N MET A 329 -3.12 -4.31 9.68
CA MET A 329 -3.83 -4.29 8.41
C MET A 329 -2.85 -4.10 7.26
N SER A 330 -2.84 -5.03 6.32
CA SER A 330 -2.02 -4.91 5.13
C SER A 330 -2.73 -5.32 3.84
N VAL A 331 -2.45 -4.55 2.79
CA VAL A 331 -2.83 -4.83 1.41
C VAL A 331 -1.63 -4.58 0.54
N ALA A 332 -1.23 -5.58 -0.24
CA ALA A 332 -0.25 -5.43 -1.31
C ALA A 332 -0.91 -5.68 -2.66
N ALA A 333 -0.60 -4.85 -3.64
CA ALA A 333 -1.14 -4.95 -4.98
C ALA A 333 0.01 -4.89 -5.99
N CYS A 334 -0.05 -5.78 -6.98
CA CYS A 334 0.94 -5.90 -8.03
C CYS A 334 0.25 -6.00 -9.39
N LYS A 335 0.65 -5.18 -10.35
CA LYS A 335 0.16 -5.22 -11.73
C LYS A 335 1.32 -5.35 -12.69
N ILE A 336 1.19 -6.25 -13.66
CA ILE A 336 2.21 -6.49 -14.67
C ILE A 336 1.73 -5.89 -16.00
N ASN A 337 2.54 -4.98 -16.54
CA ASN A 337 2.34 -4.23 -17.78
C ASN A 337 3.34 -4.71 -18.86
N LEU A 338 3.27 -6.00 -19.21
CA LEU A 338 4.10 -6.60 -20.26
C LEU A 338 3.57 -6.35 -21.68
#